data_AF-A0A1F7ZLG1-F1
#
_entry.id   AF-A0A1F7ZLG1-F1
#
_cell.length_a   1.000
_cell.length_b   1.000
_cell.length_c   1.000
_cell.angle_alpha   90.00
_cell.angle_beta   90.00
_cell.angle_gamma   90.00
#
_symmetry.space_group_name_H-M   'P 1'
#
loop_
_entity.id
_entity.type
_entity.pdbx_description
1 polymer ?
#
loop_
_entity_poly.entity_id
_entity_poly.type
_entity_poly.pdbx_seq_one_letter_code
_entity_poly.pdbx_strand_id
1 'polypeptide(L)'
;MFDTFYSSVRPTLENQYRGKLQVIFRQHIQPWHPSSTLTHEAGAAVLRVAPEKFWEFSAALFKQQKDFFDVSVVNETRNRTYERLAKVAGLVGVEEREVLKLLTVSDKASDDGKLNTGNDVTDDIKKMVKAGRAVGVHVSPTVYFNGIEEPGISSSFTATQWGQWLAKNVV
;
A
#
# COMPACT_ATOMS: atom_id res chain seq x y z
N MET A 1 -3.37 4.76 12.49
CA MET A 1 -2.50 3.58 12.60
C MET A 1 -1.20 3.72 11.83
N PHE A 2 -1.19 3.85 10.49
CA PHE A 2 0.07 3.78 9.71
C PHE A 2 1.15 4.73 10.23
N ASP A 3 0.82 6.02 10.40
CA ASP A 3 1.79 7.02 10.86
C ASP A 3 2.42 6.65 12.22
N THR A 4 1.58 6.25 13.20
CA THR A 4 2.03 5.75 14.51
C THR A 4 2.92 4.51 14.37
N PHE A 5 2.53 3.56 13.52
CA PHE A 5 3.29 2.34 13.31
C PHE A 5 4.65 2.64 12.68
N TYR A 6 4.66 3.43 11.61
CA TYR A 6 5.86 3.75 10.85
C TYR A 6 6.85 4.60 11.65
N SER A 7 6.37 5.65 12.34
CA SER A 7 7.22 6.60 13.07
C SER A 7 7.69 6.09 14.43
N SER A 8 6.86 5.34 15.16
CA SER A 8 7.15 4.96 16.56
C SER A 8 7.37 3.46 16.74
N VAL A 9 6.58 2.62 16.09
CA VAL A 9 6.60 1.17 16.34
C VAL A 9 7.72 0.50 15.55
N ARG A 10 7.84 0.79 14.25
CA ARG A 10 8.83 0.16 13.37
C ARG A 10 10.27 0.35 13.86
N PRO A 11 10.74 1.53 14.34
CA PRO A 11 12.07 1.65 14.93
C PRO A 11 12.27 0.75 16.16
N THR A 12 11.22 0.55 16.97
CA THR A 12 11.27 -0.37 18.11
C THR A 12 11.45 -1.81 17.65
N LEU A 13 10.77 -2.22 16.57
CA LEU A 13 10.90 -3.56 16.00
C LEU A 13 12.31 -3.83 15.47
N GLU A 14 12.90 -2.87 14.75
CA GLU A 14 14.23 -2.99 14.17
C GLU A 14 15.35 -3.09 15.22
N ASN A 15 15.11 -2.54 16.42
CA ASN A 15 16.05 -2.52 17.53
C ASN A 15 15.86 -3.68 18.52
N GLN A 16 14.63 -3.97 18.94
CA GLN A 16 14.34 -4.90 20.04
C GLN A 16 13.86 -6.28 19.58
N TYR A 17 13.21 -6.36 18.42
CA TYR A 17 12.57 -7.60 17.93
C TYR A 17 13.21 -8.13 16.64
N ARG A 18 14.40 -7.63 16.30
CA ARG A 18 15.18 -8.07 15.14
C ARG A 18 15.43 -9.58 15.23
N GLY A 19 15.07 -10.31 14.17
CA GLY A 19 15.21 -11.76 14.10
C GLY A 19 14.12 -12.56 14.82
N LYS A 20 13.25 -11.90 15.60
CA LYS A 20 12.10 -12.53 16.27
C LYS A 20 10.77 -12.27 15.57
N LEU A 21 10.65 -11.12 14.91
CA LEU A 21 9.44 -10.70 14.22
C LEU A 21 9.73 -10.29 12.78
N GLN A 22 8.88 -10.74 11.86
CA GLN A 22 8.81 -10.21 10.50
C GLN A 22 7.49 -9.45 10.31
N VAL A 23 7.59 -8.20 9.86
CA VAL A 23 6.43 -7.38 9.50
C VAL A 23 6.19 -7.46 8.01
N ILE A 24 4.95 -7.73 7.62
CA ILE A 24 4.52 -7.71 6.22
C ILE A 24 3.41 -6.67 6.10
N PHE A 25 3.68 -5.61 5.33
CA PHE A 25 2.62 -4.70 4.88
C PHE A 25 1.83 -5.40 3.77
N ARG A 26 0.53 -5.62 3.98
CA ARG A 26 -0.37 -6.11 2.93
C ARG A 26 -1.27 -4.99 2.45
N GLN A 27 -1.16 -4.69 1.16
CA GLN A 27 -2.05 -3.79 0.44
C GLN A 27 -3.47 -4.38 0.40
N HIS A 28 -4.48 -3.58 0.75
CA HIS A 28 -5.89 -4.00 0.80
C HIS A 28 -6.78 -2.91 0.18
N ILE A 29 -7.21 -3.17 -1.05
CA ILE A 29 -8.05 -2.25 -1.83
C ILE A 29 -9.47 -2.27 -1.27
N GLN A 30 -10.01 -1.08 -0.98
CA GLN A 30 -11.41 -0.91 -0.60
C GLN A 30 -12.23 -0.43 -1.80
N PRO A 31 -13.09 -1.28 -2.38
CA PRO A 31 -13.71 -1.02 -3.69
C PRO A 31 -14.73 0.12 -3.71
N TRP A 32 -15.20 0.56 -2.54
CA TRP A 32 -16.07 1.75 -2.42
C TRP A 32 -15.31 3.07 -2.58
N HIS A 33 -13.98 3.06 -2.62
CA HIS A 33 -13.13 4.19 -2.97
C HIS A 33 -12.37 3.87 -4.26
N PRO A 34 -12.84 4.32 -5.45
CA PRO A 34 -12.24 3.92 -6.73
C PRO A 34 -10.74 4.22 -6.84
N SER A 35 -10.31 5.36 -6.28
CA SER A 35 -8.90 5.76 -6.25
C SER A 35 -8.02 4.83 -5.40
N SER A 36 -8.61 4.01 -4.52
CA SER A 36 -7.90 3.00 -3.76
C SER A 36 -7.16 2.03 -4.68
N THR A 37 -7.75 1.64 -5.80
CA THR A 37 -7.03 0.75 -6.75
C THR A 37 -5.79 1.44 -7.29
N LEU A 38 -5.89 2.73 -7.64
CA LEU A 38 -4.80 3.49 -8.25
C LEU A 38 -3.64 3.71 -7.27
N THR A 39 -3.93 4.03 -6.01
CA THR A 39 -2.91 4.20 -4.97
C THR A 39 -2.17 2.89 -4.68
N HIS A 40 -2.87 1.75 -4.69
CA HIS A 40 -2.25 0.44 -4.48
C HIS A 40 -1.45 -0.05 -5.69
N GLU A 41 -1.89 0.27 -6.92
CA GLU A 41 -1.09 0.04 -8.14
C GLU A 41 0.22 0.82 -8.09
N ALA A 42 0.21 2.07 -7.64
CA ALA A 42 1.44 2.83 -7.43
C ALA A 42 2.37 2.18 -6.38
N GLY A 43 1.80 1.65 -5.29
CA GLY A 43 2.56 0.84 -4.33
C GLY A 43 3.18 -0.41 -4.95
N ALA A 44 2.45 -1.11 -5.83
CA ALA A 44 2.97 -2.27 -6.56
C ALA A 44 4.05 -1.88 -7.59
N ALA A 45 3.91 -0.74 -8.26
CA ALA A 45 4.94 -0.21 -9.17
C ALA A 45 6.22 0.14 -8.42
N VAL A 46 6.13 0.78 -7.24
CA VAL A 46 7.30 1.04 -6.39
C VAL A 46 7.95 -0.27 -5.93
N LEU A 47 7.17 -1.30 -5.58
CA LEU A 47 7.73 -2.63 -5.24
C LEU A 47 8.51 -3.27 -6.40
N ARG A 48 8.14 -2.99 -7.66
CA ARG A 48 8.88 -3.45 -8.84
C ARG A 48 10.16 -2.65 -9.10
N VAL A 49 10.09 -1.32 -8.94
CA VAL A 49 11.19 -0.41 -9.30
C VAL A 49 12.25 -0.32 -8.19
N ALA A 50 11.81 -0.19 -6.94
CA ALA A 50 12.64 0.08 -5.77
C ALA A 50 11.96 -0.48 -4.50
N PRO A 51 11.94 -1.81 -4.30
CA PRO A 51 11.23 -2.44 -3.18
C PRO A 51 11.69 -1.95 -1.80
N GLU A 52 12.95 -1.56 -1.66
CA GLU A 52 13.52 -0.97 -0.45
C GLU A 52 12.93 0.39 -0.10
N LYS A 53 12.31 1.08 -1.05
CA LYS A 53 11.65 2.39 -0.87
C LYS A 53 10.15 2.29 -0.58
N PHE A 54 9.58 1.09 -0.57
CA PHE A 54 8.14 0.91 -0.46
C PHE A 54 7.54 1.54 0.81
N TRP A 55 8.24 1.43 1.94
CA TRP A 55 7.74 1.98 3.21
C TRP A 55 7.84 3.51 3.25
N GLU A 56 8.92 4.08 2.73
CA GLU A 56 9.12 5.51 2.58
C GLU A 56 8.06 6.09 1.63
N PHE A 57 7.83 5.43 0.48
CA PHE A 57 6.77 5.79 -0.46
C PHE A 57 5.39 5.75 0.22
N SER A 58 5.09 4.67 0.94
CA SER A 58 3.84 4.55 1.70
C SER A 58 3.68 5.71 2.68
N ALA A 59 4.73 6.08 3.40
CA ALA A 59 4.71 7.23 4.30
C ALA A 59 4.49 8.56 3.57
N ALA A 60 5.13 8.79 2.43
CA ALA A 60 4.91 9.97 1.59
C ALA A 60 3.46 10.04 1.05
N LEU A 61 2.91 8.89 0.66
CA LEU A 61 1.53 8.77 0.18
C LEU A 61 0.52 8.99 1.31
N PHE A 62 0.72 8.40 2.49
CA PHE A 62 -0.15 8.64 3.66
C PHE A 62 -0.18 10.11 4.09
N LYS A 63 0.95 10.83 3.97
CA LYS A 63 1.01 12.28 4.22
C LYS A 63 0.16 13.09 3.23
N GLN A 64 0.01 12.61 2.00
CA GLN A 64 -0.75 13.26 0.92
C GLN A 64 -2.10 12.59 0.64
N GLN A 65 -2.56 11.66 1.49
CA GLN A 65 -3.70 10.79 1.19
C GLN A 65 -5.00 11.55 0.83
N LYS A 66 -5.19 12.75 1.42
CA LYS A 66 -6.37 13.59 1.17
C LYS A 66 -6.46 14.02 -0.29
N ASP A 67 -5.33 14.12 -0.97
CA ASP A 67 -5.23 14.54 -2.36
C ASP A 67 -5.73 13.44 -3.32
N PHE A 68 -5.91 12.21 -2.81
CA PHE A 68 -6.35 11.03 -3.54
C PHE A 68 -7.68 10.46 -3.02
N PHE A 69 -8.36 11.13 -2.08
CA PHE A 69 -9.71 10.76 -1.67
C PHE A 69 -10.74 11.14 -2.74
N ASP A 70 -11.93 10.53 -2.65
CA ASP A 70 -12.95 10.58 -3.69
C ASP A 70 -13.24 12.00 -4.21
N VAL A 71 -13.46 12.95 -3.30
CA VAL A 71 -13.75 14.36 -3.65
C VAL A 71 -12.60 15.01 -4.41
N SER A 72 -11.36 14.65 -4.11
CA SER A 72 -10.16 15.26 -4.69
C SER A 72 -9.86 14.77 -6.10
N VAL A 73 -10.38 13.60 -6.50
CA VAL A 73 -10.07 12.97 -7.79
C VAL A 73 -11.30 12.70 -8.66
N VAL A 74 -12.51 13.08 -8.23
CA VAL A 74 -13.77 12.74 -8.91
C VAL A 74 -13.81 13.17 -10.39
N ASN A 75 -13.14 14.27 -10.74
CA ASN A 75 -13.07 14.80 -12.11
C ASN A 75 -11.72 14.52 -12.79
N GLU A 76 -10.86 13.71 -12.17
CA GLU A 76 -9.53 13.39 -12.67
C GLU A 76 -9.55 12.08 -13.46
N THR A 77 -8.92 12.07 -14.64
CA THR A 77 -8.75 10.83 -15.41
C THR A 77 -7.71 9.93 -14.75
N ARG A 78 -7.87 8.61 -14.89
CA ARG A 78 -6.96 7.58 -14.34
C ARG A 78 -5.46 7.87 -14.56
N ASN A 79 -5.04 8.19 -15.79
CA ASN A 79 -3.62 8.43 -16.09
C ASN A 79 -3.09 9.71 -15.43
N ARG A 80 -3.92 10.74 -15.25
CA ARG A 80 -3.53 11.96 -14.52
C ARG A 80 -3.29 11.67 -13.04
N THR A 81 -4.12 10.82 -12.42
CA THR A 81 -3.89 10.36 -11.06
C THR A 81 -2.58 9.56 -10.95
N TYR A 82 -2.25 8.71 -11.95
CA TYR A 82 -0.96 8.01 -11.97
C TYR A 82 0.25 8.92 -12.11
N GLU A 83 0.18 9.98 -12.92
CA GLU A 83 1.25 10.98 -12.98
C GLU A 83 1.50 11.59 -11.60
N ARG A 84 0.45 11.92 -10.86
CA ARG A 84 0.56 12.45 -9.49
C ARG A 84 1.15 11.43 -8.52
N LEU A 85 0.75 10.15 -8.62
CA LEU A 85 1.28 9.08 -7.79
C LEU A 85 2.75 8.77 -8.08
N ALA A 86 3.17 8.84 -9.35
CA ALA A 86 4.56 8.70 -9.74
C ALA A 86 5.43 9.82 -9.14
N LYS A 87 4.92 11.06 -9.09
CA LYS A 87 5.58 12.18 -8.39
C LYS A 87 5.75 11.90 -6.89
N VAL A 88 4.76 11.30 -6.23
CA VAL A 88 4.89 10.88 -4.82
C VAL A 88 6.04 9.89 -4.65
N ALA A 89 6.23 8.96 -5.58
CA ALA A 89 7.39 8.06 -5.59
C ALA A 89 8.71 8.83 -5.79
N GLY A 90 8.72 9.82 -6.68
CA GLY A 90 9.86 10.74 -6.88
C GLY A 90 10.33 11.43 -5.59
N LEU A 91 9.40 11.82 -4.70
CA LEU A 91 9.73 12.48 -3.42
C LEU A 91 10.61 11.64 -2.50
N VAL A 92 10.63 10.32 -2.67
CA VAL A 92 11.43 9.39 -1.85
C VAL A 92 12.62 8.80 -2.60
N GLY A 93 12.93 9.36 -3.78
CA GLY A 93 14.08 9.01 -4.61
C GLY A 93 13.85 7.82 -5.54
N VAL A 94 12.60 7.42 -5.81
CA VAL A 94 12.28 6.42 -6.84
C VAL A 94 12.19 7.13 -8.20
N GLU A 95 12.65 6.48 -9.27
CA GLU A 95 12.60 7.06 -10.62
C GLU A 95 11.14 7.18 -11.11
N GLU A 96 10.66 8.42 -11.25
CA GLU A 96 9.26 8.76 -11.56
C GLU A 96 8.81 8.18 -12.90
N ARG A 97 9.67 8.19 -13.92
CA ARG A 97 9.32 7.74 -15.28
C ARG A 97 9.14 6.23 -15.34
N GLU A 98 9.95 5.45 -14.64
CA GLU A 98 9.82 4.00 -14.54
C GLU A 98 8.54 3.62 -13.77
N VAL A 99 8.21 4.35 -12.71
CA VAL A 99 6.92 4.16 -12.01
C VAL A 99 5.75 4.51 -12.93
N LEU A 100 5.78 5.67 -13.61
CA LEU A 100 4.70 6.09 -14.50
C LEU A 100 4.52 5.15 -15.70
N LYS A 101 5.62 4.64 -16.25
CA LYS A 101 5.61 3.65 -17.34
C LYS A 101 4.85 2.39 -16.94
N LEU A 102 5.07 1.87 -15.74
CA LEU A 102 4.35 0.68 -15.23
C LEU A 102 2.86 0.94 -14.98
N LEU A 103 2.47 2.19 -14.73
CA LEU A 103 1.12 2.57 -14.34
C LEU A 103 0.23 3.00 -15.51
N THR A 104 0.83 3.60 -16.53
CA THR A 104 0.10 4.22 -17.64
C THR A 104 -0.72 3.19 -18.39
N VAL A 105 -2.00 3.50 -18.59
CA VAL A 105 -2.91 2.68 -19.38
C VAL A 105 -3.02 3.27 -20.78
N SER A 106 -2.85 2.43 -21.80
CA SER A 106 -3.02 2.85 -23.19
C SER A 106 -4.47 3.26 -23.49
N ASP A 107 -4.62 4.31 -24.29
CA ASP A 107 -5.90 4.73 -24.87
C ASP A 107 -6.27 3.97 -26.16
N LYS A 108 -5.43 3.01 -26.56
CA LYS A 108 -5.62 2.16 -27.74
C LYS A 108 -5.88 0.72 -27.32
N ALA A 109 -6.64 0.01 -28.15
CA ALA A 109 -6.75 -1.44 -28.04
C ALA A 109 -5.37 -2.09 -28.25
N SER A 110 -5.16 -3.26 -27.64
CA SER A 110 -4.01 -4.10 -27.97
C SER A 110 -4.08 -4.59 -29.42
N ASP A 111 -2.96 -5.14 -29.92
CA ASP A 111 -2.86 -5.67 -31.28
C ASP A 111 -3.91 -6.77 -31.58
N ASP A 112 -4.35 -7.50 -30.56
CA ASP A 112 -5.41 -8.52 -30.62
C ASP A 112 -6.82 -7.99 -30.28
N GLY A 113 -6.99 -6.66 -30.21
CA GLY A 113 -8.28 -5.99 -30.02
C GLY A 113 -8.81 -5.97 -28.58
N LYS A 114 -8.01 -6.35 -27.57
CA LYS A 114 -8.46 -6.32 -26.17
C LYS A 114 -8.54 -4.88 -25.65
N LEU A 115 -9.62 -4.60 -24.93
CA LEU A 115 -9.89 -3.30 -24.28
C LEU A 115 -9.63 -3.31 -22.77
N ASN A 116 -9.55 -4.50 -22.16
CA ASN A 116 -9.37 -4.69 -20.71
C ASN A 116 -7.91 -5.07 -20.40
N THR A 117 -6.96 -4.28 -20.88
CA THR A 117 -5.51 -4.57 -20.78
C THR A 117 -4.94 -4.24 -19.41
N GLY A 118 -5.48 -3.21 -18.74
CA GLY A 118 -4.95 -2.75 -17.45
C GLY A 118 -3.61 -2.04 -17.60
N ASN A 119 -2.73 -2.23 -16.62
CA ASN A 119 -1.35 -1.73 -16.59
C ASN A 119 -0.37 -2.85 -16.20
N ASP A 120 0.92 -2.57 -16.19
CA ASP A 120 1.97 -3.59 -16.00
C ASP A 120 2.03 -4.22 -14.60
N VAL A 121 1.30 -3.64 -13.63
CA VAL A 121 1.20 -4.14 -12.25
C VAL A 121 -0.15 -4.80 -11.95
N THR A 122 -1.04 -4.91 -12.94
CA THR A 122 -2.38 -5.48 -12.76
C THR A 122 -2.34 -6.91 -12.21
N ASP A 123 -1.40 -7.74 -12.65
CA ASP A 123 -1.26 -9.11 -12.15
C ASP A 123 -0.72 -9.19 -10.71
N ASP A 124 0.08 -8.21 -10.29
CA ASP A 124 0.54 -8.09 -8.91
C ASP A 124 -0.65 -7.74 -8.01
N ILE A 125 -1.50 -6.81 -8.43
CA ILE A 125 -2.74 -6.45 -7.73
C ILE A 125 -3.69 -7.65 -7.61
N LYS A 126 -3.88 -8.43 -8.69
CA LYS A 126 -4.70 -9.65 -8.64
C LYS A 126 -4.22 -10.61 -7.55
N LYS A 127 -2.90 -10.80 -7.41
CA LYS A 127 -2.32 -11.65 -6.37
C LYS A 127 -2.51 -11.08 -4.97
N MET A 128 -2.32 -9.77 -4.79
CA MET A 128 -2.56 -9.10 -3.50
C MET A 128 -4.03 -9.22 -3.06
N VAL A 129 -4.97 -8.96 -3.97
CA VAL A 129 -6.41 -9.11 -3.73
C VAL A 129 -6.76 -10.57 -3.43
N LYS A 130 -6.20 -11.53 -4.16
CA LYS A 130 -6.41 -12.97 -3.89
C LYS A 130 -5.90 -13.36 -2.50
N ALA A 131 -4.75 -12.85 -2.08
CA ALA A 131 -4.20 -13.10 -0.75
C ALA A 131 -5.10 -12.54 0.36
N GLY A 132 -5.63 -11.32 0.20
CA GLY A 132 -6.60 -10.75 1.14
C GLY A 132 -7.88 -11.58 1.23
N ARG A 133 -8.43 -11.98 0.08
CA ARG A 133 -9.61 -12.85 0.02
C ARG A 133 -9.40 -14.20 0.71
N ALA A 134 -8.20 -14.79 0.59
CA ALA A 134 -7.89 -16.08 1.19
C ALA A 134 -7.94 -16.06 2.73
N VAL A 135 -7.67 -14.91 3.36
CA VAL A 135 -7.74 -14.73 4.82
C VAL A 135 -9.00 -14.02 5.29
N GLY A 136 -9.92 -13.72 4.37
CA GLY A 136 -11.21 -13.09 4.69
C GLY A 136 -11.12 -11.65 5.19
N VAL A 137 -10.03 -10.91 4.91
CA VAL A 137 -9.93 -9.51 5.36
C VAL A 137 -11.00 -8.65 4.69
N HIS A 138 -11.70 -7.86 5.50
CA HIS A 138 -12.77 -6.97 5.04
C HIS A 138 -12.41 -5.50 5.25
N VAL A 139 -12.14 -5.12 6.50
CA VAL A 139 -11.84 -3.73 6.88
C VAL A 139 -10.33 -3.48 6.87
N SER A 140 -9.95 -2.21 6.76
CA SER A 140 -8.56 -1.77 6.86
C SER A 140 -8.46 -0.63 7.88
N PRO A 141 -7.48 -0.64 8.80
CA PRO A 141 -6.47 -1.70 8.98
C PRO A 141 -7.04 -2.94 9.69
N THR A 142 -6.50 -4.12 9.36
CA THR A 142 -6.64 -5.37 10.12
C THR A 142 -5.24 -5.93 10.33
N VAL A 143 -4.94 -6.37 11.56
CA VAL A 143 -3.64 -6.94 11.92
C VAL A 143 -3.78 -8.43 12.11
N TYR A 144 -2.83 -9.18 11.59
CA TYR A 144 -2.71 -10.62 11.80
C TYR A 144 -1.35 -10.92 12.45
N PHE A 145 -1.34 -11.79 13.45
CA PHE A 145 -0.13 -12.32 14.08
C PHE A 145 -0.10 -13.84 13.94
N ASN A 146 0.99 -14.38 13.41
CA ASN A 146 1.13 -15.82 13.09
C ASN A 146 -0.05 -16.42 12.32
N GLY A 147 -0.67 -15.61 11.44
CA GLY A 147 -1.81 -16.02 10.61
C GLY A 147 -3.19 -15.90 11.28
N ILE A 148 -3.26 -15.46 12.54
CA ILE A 148 -4.51 -15.28 13.28
C ILE A 148 -4.80 -13.77 13.39
N GLU A 149 -6.05 -13.37 13.17
CA GLU A 149 -6.47 -11.97 13.32
C GLU A 149 -6.32 -11.50 14.78
N GLU A 150 -5.81 -10.29 14.97
CA GLU A 150 -5.67 -9.60 16.26
C GLU A 150 -6.73 -8.50 16.37
N PRO A 151 -8.00 -8.83 16.71
CA PRO A 151 -9.11 -7.87 16.68
C PRO A 151 -8.97 -6.73 17.70
N GLY A 152 -8.09 -6.88 18.70
CA GLY A 152 -7.78 -5.84 19.67
C GLY A 152 -6.93 -4.69 19.11
N ILE A 153 -6.30 -4.87 17.95
CA ILE A 153 -5.44 -3.86 17.32
C ILE A 153 -6.25 -3.06 16.30
N SER A 154 -6.62 -1.84 16.66
CA SER A 154 -7.49 -0.97 15.86
C SER A 154 -6.74 0.21 15.22
N SER A 155 -7.43 0.97 14.36
CA SER A 155 -6.86 2.15 13.70
C SER A 155 -6.30 3.21 14.67
N SER A 156 -6.77 3.23 15.90
CA SER A 156 -6.38 4.13 17.00
C SER A 156 -5.32 3.54 17.95
N PHE A 157 -4.80 2.34 17.69
CA PHE A 157 -3.81 1.69 18.55
C PHE A 157 -2.55 2.56 18.69
N THR A 158 -2.26 2.96 19.92
CA THR A 158 -1.17 3.88 20.25
C THR A 158 0.18 3.19 20.28
N ALA A 159 1.26 3.96 20.21
CA ALA A 159 2.62 3.42 20.33
C ALA A 159 2.84 2.64 21.65
N THR A 160 2.27 3.12 22.76
CA THR A 160 2.34 2.45 24.06
C THR A 160 1.62 1.09 24.02
N GLN A 161 0.42 1.03 23.45
CA GLN A 161 -0.33 -0.23 23.31
C GLN A 161 0.42 -1.22 22.41
N TRP A 162 1.04 -0.75 21.32
CA TRP A 162 1.94 -1.57 20.50
C TRP A 162 3.08 -2.15 21.31
N GLY A 163 3.79 -1.33 22.10
CA GLY A 163 4.89 -1.80 22.95
C GLY A 163 4.44 -2.87 23.95
N GLN A 164 3.31 -2.67 24.61
CA GLN A 164 2.72 -3.64 25.55
C GLN A 164 2.33 -4.96 24.86
N TRP A 165 1.68 -4.86 23.71
CA TRP A 165 1.27 -6.04 22.94
C TRP A 165 2.49 -6.82 22.43
N LEU A 166 3.52 -6.13 21.93
CA LEU A 166 4.75 -6.76 21.44
C LEU A 166 5.50 -7.49 22.56
N ALA A 167 5.69 -6.84 23.71
CA ALA A 167 6.38 -7.44 24.86
C ALA A 167 5.67 -8.68 25.39
N LYS A 168 4.33 -8.74 25.26
CA LYS A 168 3.53 -9.88 25.68
C LYS A 168 3.56 -11.05 24.69
N ASN A 169 3.57 -10.77 23.38
CA ASN A 169 3.27 -11.77 22.36
C ASN A 169 4.47 -12.20 21.49
N VAL A 170 5.54 -11.39 21.42
CA VAL A 170 6.73 -11.70 20.61
C VAL A 170 7.84 -12.22 21.51
N VAL A 171 8.06 -13.54 21.49
CA VAL A 171 9.04 -14.26 22.32
C VAL A 171 10.37 -14.43 21.61
#